data_AF-A0A4Y1R963-F1
#
_entry.id   AF-A0A4Y1R963-F1
#
_cell.length_a   1.000
_cell.length_b   1.000
_cell.length_c   1.000
_cell.angle_alpha   90.00
_cell.angle_beta   90.00
_cell.angle_gamma   90.00
#
_symmetry.space_group_name_H-M   'P 1'
#
loop_
_entity.id
_entity.type
_entity.pdbx_description
1 polymer ?
#
loop_
_entity_poly.entity_id
_entity_poly.type
_entity_poly.pdbx_seq_one_letter_code
_entity_poly.pdbx_strand_id
1 'polypeptide(L)'
;MPTMADEPAPEPGSSSFSSAINGGKTLEECQDMIQRSLRIPMVKFLLKHLEQAGCGIGDRFIKAVHCDKQIAGGYARGEGILVCGNHMNIQDEVNQVVIHELIHAFDDCRAANLNWANCAHHACSEIRAGHLSGDCHYKRELLRGFVKIRGHEQDCVRRRVMKSVIANPYCSEAAAKDAMEAVWDVCYNDTQPFDRAP
;
A
#
# COMPACT_ATOMS: atom_id res chain seq x y z
N MET A 1 13.12 -44.81 -8.18
CA MET A 1 13.49 -43.38 -8.12
C MET A 1 12.44 -42.69 -7.28
N PRO A 2 12.81 -42.02 -6.17
CA PRO A 2 11.85 -41.45 -5.23
C PRO A 2 11.22 -40.18 -5.78
N THR A 3 9.92 -40.01 -5.51
CA THR A 3 9.08 -38.85 -5.79
C THR A 3 9.51 -37.67 -4.90
N MET A 4 9.85 -36.53 -5.50
CA MET A 4 10.04 -35.27 -4.78
C MET A 4 8.68 -34.64 -4.48
N ALA A 5 8.50 -34.26 -3.22
CA ALA A 5 7.32 -33.55 -2.73
C ALA A 5 7.37 -32.07 -3.18
N ASP A 6 6.20 -31.52 -3.51
CA ASP A 6 6.00 -30.10 -3.80
C ASP A 6 6.29 -29.23 -2.56
N GLU A 7 7.20 -28.25 -2.71
CA GLU A 7 7.39 -27.16 -1.74
C GLU A 7 6.38 -26.02 -2.00
N PRO A 8 5.86 -25.35 -0.95
CA PRO A 8 4.91 -24.26 -1.12
C PRO A 8 5.60 -22.96 -1.58
N ALA A 9 4.98 -22.26 -2.52
CA ALA A 9 5.48 -21.03 -3.12
C ALA A 9 5.44 -19.81 -2.17
N PRO A 10 6.38 -18.84 -2.28
CA PRO A 10 6.50 -17.72 -1.35
C PRO A 10 5.66 -16.48 -1.74
N GLU A 11 5.03 -15.86 -0.75
CA GLU A 11 4.21 -14.64 -0.82
C GLU A 11 5.05 -13.35 -1.13
N PRO A 12 4.54 -12.36 -1.91
CA PRO A 12 5.29 -11.16 -2.32
C PRO A 12 5.06 -9.97 -1.37
N GLY A 13 6.11 -9.19 -1.07
CA GLY A 13 6.10 -8.12 -0.07
C GLY A 13 6.46 -6.73 -0.61
N SER A 14 5.83 -5.67 -0.09
CA SER A 14 5.89 -4.26 -0.54
C SER A 14 6.85 -3.35 0.25
N SER A 15 7.91 -2.80 -0.38
CA SER A 15 8.95 -2.01 0.32
C SER A 15 8.91 -0.50 0.11
N SER A 16 8.67 0.25 1.19
CA SER A 16 9.06 1.66 1.32
C SER A 16 10.46 1.74 1.94
N PHE A 17 11.33 2.60 1.41
CA PHE A 17 12.70 2.74 1.91
C PHE A 17 12.73 3.48 3.24
N SER A 18 13.10 2.77 4.30
CA SER A 18 13.38 3.35 5.62
C SER A 18 14.84 3.77 5.72
N SER A 19 15.09 5.01 6.14
CA SER A 19 16.42 5.50 6.46
C SER A 19 16.96 4.72 7.67
N ALA A 20 17.99 3.90 7.46
CA ALA A 20 18.60 3.10 8.49
C ALA A 20 19.31 3.97 9.55
N ILE A 21 18.64 4.18 10.69
CA ILE A 21 19.25 4.56 11.97
C ILE A 21 18.62 3.66 13.04
N ASN A 22 19.34 2.61 13.43
CA ASN A 22 19.04 1.61 14.49
C ASN A 22 17.68 0.89 14.39
N GLY A 23 17.73 -0.45 14.40
CA GLY A 23 16.61 -1.40 14.22
C GLY A 23 15.22 -0.85 14.52
N GLY A 24 14.30 -1.00 13.55
CA GLY A 24 12.97 -0.42 13.63
C GLY A 24 12.17 -0.86 14.86
N LYS A 25 10.97 -0.32 14.99
CA LYS A 25 10.12 -0.48 16.18
C LYS A 25 9.85 -1.94 16.54
N THR A 26 9.76 -2.20 17.84
CA THR A 26 9.19 -3.45 18.35
C THR A 26 7.73 -3.59 17.90
N LEU A 27 7.20 -4.80 17.95
CA LEU A 27 5.80 -5.05 17.56
C LEU A 27 4.82 -4.27 18.44
N GLU A 28 5.11 -4.17 19.74
CA GLU A 28 4.28 -3.42 20.70
C GLU A 28 4.29 -1.91 20.40
N GLU A 29 5.48 -1.32 20.21
CA GLU A 29 5.59 0.10 19.82
C GLU A 29 4.89 0.39 18.49
N CYS A 30 5.05 -0.50 17.50
CA CYS A 30 4.39 -0.36 16.22
C CYS A 30 2.86 -0.48 16.36
N GLN A 31 2.38 -1.41 17.19
CA GLN A 31 0.95 -1.55 17.47
C GLN A 31 0.39 -0.28 18.12
N ASP A 32 1.11 0.36 19.04
CA ASP A 32 0.73 1.66 19.62
C ASP A 32 0.70 2.79 18.58
N MET A 33 1.60 2.75 17.59
CA MET A 33 1.60 3.68 16.46
C MET A 33 0.39 3.43 15.54
N ILE A 34 0.01 2.18 15.29
CA ILE A 34 -1.21 1.84 14.56
C ILE A 34 -2.42 2.40 15.29
N GLN A 35 -2.54 2.18 16.60
CA GLN A 35 -3.66 2.69 17.41
C GLN A 35 -3.77 4.22 17.38
N ARG A 36 -2.64 4.93 17.34
CA ARG A 36 -2.63 6.39 17.13
C ARG A 36 -3.07 6.77 15.71
N SER A 37 -2.69 5.99 14.70
CA SER A 37 -3.10 6.21 13.30
C SER A 37 -4.61 6.14 13.13
N LEU A 38 -5.31 5.28 13.87
CA LEU A 38 -6.78 5.17 13.85
C LEU A 38 -7.51 6.45 14.28
N ARG A 39 -6.80 7.39 14.93
CA ARG A 39 -7.36 8.69 15.35
C ARG A 39 -7.24 9.76 14.26
N ILE A 40 -6.47 9.52 13.20
CA ILE A 40 -6.24 10.47 12.12
C ILE A 40 -7.53 10.64 11.31
N PRO A 41 -7.94 11.88 10.96
CA PRO A 41 -9.18 12.13 10.22
C PRO A 41 -9.32 11.33 8.94
N MET A 42 -8.24 11.22 8.15
CA MET A 42 -8.24 10.45 6.91
C MET A 42 -8.44 8.95 7.13
N VAL A 43 -7.81 8.37 8.15
CA VAL A 43 -8.00 6.96 8.52
C VAL A 43 -9.44 6.73 8.95
N LYS A 44 -9.98 7.57 9.84
CA LYS A 44 -11.40 7.51 10.24
C LYS A 44 -12.35 7.61 9.05
N PHE A 45 -12.04 8.46 8.09
CA PHE A 45 -12.82 8.63 6.88
C PHE A 45 -12.86 7.35 6.03
N LEU A 46 -11.70 6.73 5.79
CA LEU A 46 -11.60 5.48 5.03
C LEU A 46 -12.30 4.33 5.74
N LEU A 47 -12.11 4.19 7.06
CA LEU A 47 -12.77 3.17 7.88
C LEU A 47 -14.29 3.27 7.80
N LYS A 48 -14.84 4.49 7.89
CA LYS A 48 -16.27 4.73 7.74
C LYS A 48 -16.78 4.32 6.35
N HIS A 49 -16.05 4.62 5.28
CA HIS A 49 -16.49 4.29 3.93
C HIS A 49 -16.36 2.79 3.61
N LEU A 50 -15.37 2.11 4.19
CA LEU A 50 -15.29 0.64 4.18
C LEU A 50 -16.52 0.02 4.85
N GLU A 51 -16.91 0.51 6.02
CA GLU A 51 -18.11 0.06 6.72
C GLU A 51 -19.38 0.29 5.89
N GLN A 52 -19.53 1.49 5.31
CA GLN A 52 -20.67 1.84 4.46
C GLN A 52 -20.73 1.01 3.15
N ALA A 53 -19.59 0.56 2.64
CA ALA A 53 -19.49 -0.35 1.50
C ALA A 53 -19.80 -1.81 1.86
N GLY A 54 -20.04 -2.13 3.14
CA GLY A 54 -20.35 -3.48 3.62
C GLY A 54 -19.13 -4.30 4.02
N CYS A 55 -17.95 -3.70 4.07
CA CYS A 55 -16.69 -4.33 4.48
C CYS A 55 -16.15 -3.74 5.77
N GLY A 56 -17.03 -3.61 6.78
CA GLY A 56 -16.62 -3.21 8.12
C GLY A 56 -15.48 -4.08 8.64
N ILE A 57 -14.47 -3.45 9.23
CA ILE A 57 -13.27 -4.14 9.69
C ILE A 57 -13.26 -4.25 11.23
N GLY A 58 -12.73 -5.36 11.75
CA GLY A 58 -12.63 -5.59 13.20
C GLY A 58 -11.28 -5.17 13.80
N ASP A 59 -11.17 -5.28 15.13
CA ASP A 59 -10.02 -4.82 15.94
C ASP A 59 -8.66 -5.44 15.57
N ARG A 60 -8.66 -6.56 14.83
CA ARG A 60 -7.44 -7.28 14.40
C ARG A 60 -7.12 -7.13 12.92
N PHE A 61 -7.86 -6.27 12.21
CA PHE A 61 -7.65 -6.07 10.77
C PHE A 61 -6.34 -5.35 10.46
N ILE A 62 -5.81 -4.53 11.37
CA ILE A 62 -4.52 -3.85 11.20
C ILE A 62 -3.58 -4.28 12.32
N LYS A 63 -2.50 -4.98 11.98
CA LYS A 63 -1.58 -5.57 12.95
C LYS A 63 -0.11 -5.29 12.62
N ALA A 64 0.67 -5.06 13.67
CA ALA A 64 2.11 -5.00 13.57
C ALA A 64 2.69 -6.42 13.41
N VAL A 65 3.65 -6.58 12.50
CA VAL A 65 4.35 -7.84 12.24
C VAL A 65 5.85 -7.61 12.09
N HIS A 66 6.62 -8.69 12.21
CA HIS A 66 8.03 -8.71 11.86
C HIS A 66 8.16 -9.19 10.41
N CYS A 67 8.93 -8.48 9.60
CA CYS A 67 9.11 -8.80 8.19
C CYS A 67 10.58 -9.00 7.86
N ASP A 68 10.92 -10.15 7.28
CA ASP A 68 12.29 -10.45 6.81
C ASP A 68 12.63 -9.63 5.57
N LYS A 69 11.66 -9.47 4.67
CA LYS A 69 11.75 -8.59 3.52
C LYS A 69 11.73 -7.14 4.01
N GLN A 70 12.47 -6.27 3.32
CA GLN A 70 12.60 -4.84 3.63
C GLN A 70 11.33 -4.04 3.29
N ILE A 71 10.18 -4.53 3.75
CA ILE A 71 8.85 -4.11 3.32
C ILE A 71 8.18 -3.24 4.39
N ALA A 72 7.35 -2.28 4.01
CA ALA A 72 6.71 -1.38 4.98
C ALA A 72 5.41 -1.97 5.54
N GLY A 73 4.68 -2.70 4.71
CA GLY A 73 3.41 -3.31 5.03
C GLY A 73 2.76 -3.90 3.80
N GLY A 74 1.49 -4.27 3.92
CA GLY A 74 0.69 -4.76 2.81
C GLY A 74 -0.72 -5.13 3.23
N TYR A 75 -1.65 -5.04 2.28
CA TYR A 75 -3.01 -5.55 2.38
C TYR A 75 -3.12 -6.92 1.70
N ALA A 76 -3.78 -7.86 2.37
CA ALA A 76 -4.16 -9.14 1.79
C ALA A 76 -5.63 -9.46 2.08
N ARG A 77 -6.35 -9.90 1.03
CA ARG A 77 -7.76 -10.27 1.14
C ARG A 77 -7.95 -11.37 2.19
N GLY A 78 -8.84 -11.13 3.15
CA GLY A 78 -9.13 -12.06 4.25
C GLY A 78 -8.15 -12.01 5.42
N GLU A 79 -6.95 -11.44 5.25
CA GLU A 79 -5.96 -11.30 6.32
C GLU A 79 -5.90 -9.90 6.93
N GLY A 80 -6.24 -8.87 6.14
CA GLY A 80 -6.20 -7.47 6.54
C GLY A 80 -4.88 -6.79 6.18
N ILE A 81 -4.53 -5.79 6.98
CA ILE A 81 -3.37 -4.92 6.81
C ILE A 81 -2.26 -5.33 7.77
N LEU A 82 -1.08 -5.58 7.22
CA LEU A 82 0.15 -5.84 7.96
C LEU A 82 1.03 -4.60 7.93
N VAL A 83 1.57 -4.20 9.08
CA VAL A 83 2.59 -3.14 9.17
C VAL A 83 3.87 -3.77 9.71
N CYS A 84 4.96 -3.66 8.95
CA CYS A 84 6.24 -4.26 9.31
C CYS A 84 6.99 -3.39 10.32
N GLY A 85 6.72 -3.59 11.62
CA GLY A 85 7.20 -2.73 12.69
C GLY A 85 8.71 -2.58 12.73
N ASN A 86 9.44 -3.65 12.42
CA ASN A 86 10.90 -3.67 12.39
C ASN A 86 11.53 -2.80 11.28
N HIS A 87 10.72 -2.27 10.36
CA HIS A 87 11.12 -1.31 9.33
C HIS A 87 10.53 0.08 9.55
N MET A 88 9.76 0.30 10.62
CA MET A 88 9.19 1.60 10.97
C MET A 88 10.06 2.29 12.01
N ASN A 89 10.17 3.61 11.93
CA ASN A 89 10.95 4.44 12.84
C ASN A 89 10.10 5.58 13.43
N ILE A 90 9.26 6.20 12.61
CA ILE A 90 8.47 7.38 13.00
C ILE A 90 6.97 7.19 12.76
N GLN A 91 6.14 7.90 13.53
CA GLN A 91 4.67 7.78 13.48
C GLN A 91 4.12 8.01 12.08
N ASP A 92 4.73 8.94 11.36
CA ASP A 92 4.30 9.32 10.02
C ASP A 92 4.45 8.18 9.01
N GLU A 93 5.46 7.31 9.12
CA GLU A 93 5.62 6.13 8.25
C GLU A 93 4.47 5.15 8.46
N VAL A 94 4.11 4.85 9.71
CA VAL A 94 2.98 3.98 10.05
C VAL A 94 1.65 4.59 9.56
N ASN A 95 1.48 5.91 9.69
CA ASN A 95 0.31 6.60 9.18
C ASN A 95 0.16 6.39 7.66
N GLN A 96 1.26 6.56 6.91
CA GLN A 96 1.24 6.41 5.46
C GLN A 96 0.92 4.98 5.03
N VAL A 97 1.53 3.98 5.68
CA VAL A 97 1.20 2.56 5.41
C VAL A 97 -0.28 2.31 5.68
N VAL A 98 -0.79 2.69 6.85
CA VAL A 98 -2.21 2.44 7.20
C VAL A 98 -3.17 3.09 6.20
N ILE A 99 -2.90 4.33 5.76
CA ILE A 99 -3.75 5.02 4.78
C ILE A 99 -3.67 4.33 3.41
N HIS A 100 -2.46 4.03 2.92
CA HIS A 100 -2.22 3.36 1.64
C HIS A 100 -2.94 2.01 1.57
N GLU A 101 -2.76 1.18 2.60
CA GLU A 101 -3.35 -0.15 2.63
C GLU A 101 -4.87 -0.14 2.87
N LEU A 102 -5.42 0.90 3.52
CA LEU A 102 -6.87 1.08 3.63
C LEU A 102 -7.50 1.45 2.27
N ILE A 103 -6.79 2.14 1.40
CA ILE A 103 -7.26 2.41 0.03
C ILE A 103 -7.30 1.10 -0.76
N HIS A 104 -6.29 0.23 -0.63
CA HIS A 104 -6.33 -1.11 -1.21
C HIS A 104 -7.49 -1.95 -0.69
N ALA A 105 -7.74 -1.93 0.62
CA ALA A 105 -8.88 -2.61 1.21
C ALA A 105 -10.22 -2.07 0.68
N PHE A 106 -10.33 -0.75 0.49
CA PHE A 106 -11.53 -0.12 -0.05
C PHE A 106 -11.74 -0.48 -1.53
N ASP A 107 -10.67 -0.54 -2.32
CA ASP A 107 -10.71 -0.98 -3.70
C ASP A 107 -11.12 -2.44 -3.83
N ASP A 108 -10.58 -3.31 -2.99
CA ASP A 108 -10.97 -4.72 -2.94
C ASP A 108 -12.44 -4.89 -2.55
N CYS A 109 -12.92 -4.08 -1.60
CA CYS A 109 -14.29 -4.12 -1.12
C CYS A 109 -15.31 -3.65 -2.18
N ARG A 110 -15.05 -2.51 -2.82
CA ARG A 110 -16.03 -1.90 -3.74
C ARG A 110 -16.05 -2.56 -5.11
N ALA A 111 -14.96 -3.21 -5.51
CA ALA A 111 -14.84 -3.83 -6.82
C ALA A 111 -15.38 -5.26 -6.80
N ALA A 112 -16.37 -5.54 -7.65
CA ALA A 112 -16.98 -6.87 -7.74
C ALA A 112 -16.01 -7.98 -8.21
N ASN A 113 -14.93 -7.62 -8.91
CA ASN A 113 -14.03 -8.55 -9.60
C ASN A 113 -12.54 -8.16 -9.52
N LEU A 114 -12.11 -7.46 -8.45
CA LEU A 114 -10.70 -7.16 -8.26
C LEU A 114 -9.91 -8.46 -8.10
N ASN A 115 -8.80 -8.55 -8.82
CA ASN A 115 -7.94 -9.72 -8.88
C ASN A 115 -6.50 -9.27 -8.72
N TRP A 116 -5.91 -9.53 -7.55
CA TRP A 116 -4.53 -9.16 -7.23
C TRP A 116 -3.48 -9.87 -8.11
N ALA A 117 -3.82 -10.96 -8.78
CA ALA A 117 -2.95 -11.61 -9.77
C ALA A 117 -3.04 -10.98 -11.17
N ASN A 118 -3.96 -10.03 -11.41
CA ASN A 118 -4.05 -9.29 -12.65
C ASN A 118 -3.27 -7.98 -12.55
N CYS A 119 -2.26 -7.78 -13.41
CA CYS A 119 -1.38 -6.61 -13.37
C CYS A 119 -2.11 -5.28 -13.52
N ALA A 120 -3.16 -5.21 -14.35
CA ALA A 120 -3.95 -3.99 -14.52
C ALA A 120 -4.79 -3.66 -13.28
N HIS A 121 -5.36 -4.68 -12.62
CA HIS A 121 -6.11 -4.49 -11.37
C HIS A 121 -5.17 -4.03 -10.24
N HIS A 122 -4.01 -4.69 -10.10
CA HIS A 122 -3.00 -4.32 -9.11
C HIS A 122 -2.46 -2.90 -9.36
N ALA A 123 -2.07 -2.60 -10.61
CA ALA A 123 -1.58 -1.27 -10.99
C ALA A 123 -2.62 -0.18 -10.73
N CYS A 124 -3.89 -0.43 -11.03
CA CYS A 124 -4.97 0.52 -10.77
C CYS A 124 -5.09 0.86 -9.28
N SER A 125 -5.06 -0.17 -8.42
CA SER A 125 -5.13 -0.02 -6.97
C SER A 125 -3.91 0.75 -6.43
N GLU A 126 -2.71 0.48 -6.96
CA GLU A 126 -1.49 1.20 -6.60
C GLU A 126 -1.46 2.66 -7.07
N ILE A 127 -2.01 2.95 -8.25
CA ILE A 127 -2.16 4.33 -8.74
C ILE A 127 -3.04 5.12 -7.78
N ARG A 128 -4.19 4.55 -7.40
CA ARG A 128 -5.13 5.15 -6.45
C ARG A 128 -4.51 5.33 -5.07
N ALA A 129 -3.87 4.30 -4.53
CA ALA A 129 -3.22 4.37 -3.23
C ALA A 129 -2.09 5.41 -3.21
N GLY A 130 -1.26 5.46 -4.25
CA GLY A 130 -0.20 6.47 -4.39
C GLY A 130 -0.73 7.90 -4.53
N HIS A 131 -1.83 8.10 -5.24
CA HIS A 131 -2.46 9.41 -5.44
C HIS A 131 -3.23 9.89 -4.21
N LEU A 132 -4.03 9.02 -3.59
CA LEU A 132 -5.01 9.39 -2.56
C LEU A 132 -4.44 9.34 -1.13
N SER A 133 -3.32 8.66 -0.90
CA SER A 133 -2.71 8.57 0.45
C SER A 133 -2.00 9.85 0.89
N GLY A 134 -1.64 10.72 -0.06
CA GLY A 134 -0.77 11.88 0.17
C GLY A 134 0.70 11.51 0.31
N ASP A 135 1.10 10.25 0.08
CA ASP A 135 2.49 9.83 0.20
C ASP A 135 3.41 10.46 -0.85
N CYS A 136 2.85 10.82 -2.00
CA CYS A 136 3.53 11.52 -3.09
C CYS A 136 3.46 13.06 -2.98
N HIS A 137 3.01 13.60 -1.85
CA HIS A 137 2.96 15.04 -1.63
C HIS A 137 4.37 15.68 -1.68
N TYR A 138 4.50 16.82 -2.39
CA TYR A 138 5.77 17.50 -2.67
C TYR A 138 6.74 17.60 -1.48
N LYS A 139 6.24 18.00 -0.29
CA LYS A 139 7.09 18.12 0.91
C LYS A 139 7.77 16.80 1.29
N ARG A 140 7.07 15.66 1.14
CA ARG A 140 7.61 14.32 1.42
C ARG A 140 8.66 13.95 0.37
N GLU A 141 8.34 14.18 -0.89
CA GLU A 141 9.23 13.94 -2.02
C GLU A 141 10.53 14.77 -1.91
N LEU A 142 10.43 16.03 -1.48
CA LEU A 142 11.58 16.88 -1.22
C LEU A 142 12.47 16.32 -0.10
N LEU A 143 11.86 15.83 1.00
CA LEU A 143 12.60 15.16 2.08
C LEU A 143 13.23 13.83 1.62
N ARG A 144 12.67 13.19 0.58
CA ARG A 144 13.23 12.01 -0.10
C ARG A 144 14.27 12.37 -1.18
N GLY A 145 14.57 13.65 -1.38
CA GLY A 145 15.58 14.13 -2.33
C GLY A 145 15.07 14.42 -3.74
N PHE A 146 13.77 14.34 -3.99
CA PHE A 146 13.17 14.68 -5.29
C PHE A 146 12.83 16.18 -5.35
N VAL A 147 13.47 16.91 -6.26
CA VAL A 147 13.37 18.38 -6.37
C VAL A 147 12.49 18.87 -7.53
N LYS A 148 12.00 17.96 -8.38
CA LYS A 148 11.13 18.32 -9.50
C LYS A 148 9.79 18.83 -8.94
N ILE A 149 9.30 19.95 -9.46
CA ILE A 149 8.03 20.56 -8.99
C ILE A 149 6.87 20.18 -9.91
N ARG A 150 7.02 20.43 -11.21
CA ARG A 150 5.95 20.18 -12.19
C ARG A 150 5.82 18.69 -12.46
N GLY A 151 4.63 18.13 -12.25
CA GLY A 151 4.35 16.72 -12.50
C GLY A 151 4.97 15.76 -11.46
N HIS A 152 5.47 16.27 -10.34
CA HIS A 152 6.22 15.49 -9.36
C HIS A 152 5.38 14.34 -8.77
N GLU A 153 4.10 14.61 -8.51
CA GLU A 153 3.20 13.64 -7.91
C GLU A 153 3.00 12.46 -8.86
N GLN A 154 2.67 12.72 -10.13
CA GLN A 154 2.50 11.67 -11.13
C GLN A 154 3.79 10.85 -11.31
N ASP A 155 4.95 11.51 -11.29
CA ASP A 155 6.24 10.80 -11.36
C ASP A 155 6.48 9.93 -10.12
N CYS A 156 6.14 10.42 -8.92
CA CYS A 156 6.21 9.65 -7.69
C CYS A 156 5.29 8.44 -7.74
N VAL A 157 4.02 8.64 -8.12
CA VAL A 157 3.03 7.57 -8.26
C VAL A 157 3.52 6.52 -9.25
N ARG A 158 3.98 6.91 -10.45
CA ARG A 158 4.55 5.96 -11.43
C ARG A 158 5.70 5.13 -10.87
N ARG A 159 6.65 5.76 -10.18
CA ARG A 159 7.79 5.04 -9.58
C ARG A 159 7.33 4.02 -8.54
N ARG A 160 6.35 4.37 -7.71
CA ARG A 160 5.82 3.47 -6.67
C ARG A 160 5.01 2.33 -7.27
N VAL A 161 4.14 2.61 -8.23
CA VAL A 161 3.34 1.61 -8.95
C VAL A 161 4.25 0.58 -9.61
N MET A 162 5.25 1.04 -10.38
CA MET A 162 6.20 0.12 -11.02
C MET A 162 6.92 -0.75 -9.98
N LYS A 163 7.36 -0.17 -8.87
CA LYS A 163 8.02 -0.93 -7.80
C LYS A 163 7.12 -2.01 -7.21
N SER A 164 5.84 -1.71 -6.95
CA SER A 164 4.90 -2.67 -6.37
C SER A 164 4.50 -3.76 -7.37
N VAL A 165 4.14 -3.38 -8.60
CA VAL A 165 3.63 -4.33 -9.59
C VAL A 165 4.74 -5.26 -10.11
N ILE A 166 5.99 -4.80 -10.24
CA ILE A 166 7.14 -5.67 -10.57
C ILE A 166 7.37 -6.74 -9.48
N ALA A 167 7.10 -6.41 -8.22
CA ALA A 167 7.26 -7.36 -7.12
C ALA A 167 6.15 -8.44 -7.08
N ASN A 168 5.10 -8.28 -7.88
CA ASN A 168 4.02 -9.25 -8.00
C ASN A 168 4.46 -10.42 -8.92
N PRO A 169 4.43 -11.68 -8.45
CA PRO A 169 4.93 -12.84 -9.20
C PRO A 169 4.15 -13.14 -10.48
N TYR A 170 2.94 -12.58 -10.61
CA TYR A 170 2.11 -12.72 -11.81
C TYR A 170 2.42 -11.67 -12.88
N CYS A 171 3.32 -10.71 -12.61
CA CYS A 171 3.60 -9.57 -13.47
C CYS A 171 5.09 -9.49 -13.83
N SER A 172 5.39 -9.59 -15.13
CA SER A 172 6.72 -9.20 -15.62
C SER A 172 6.87 -7.68 -15.60
N GLU A 173 8.11 -7.18 -15.66
CA GLU A 173 8.37 -5.74 -15.73
C GLU A 173 7.69 -5.08 -16.95
N ALA A 174 7.70 -5.74 -18.10
CA ALA A 174 6.98 -5.27 -19.28
C ALA A 174 5.46 -5.23 -19.04
N ALA A 175 4.90 -6.30 -18.49
CA ALA A 175 3.46 -6.36 -18.18
C ALA A 175 3.06 -5.32 -17.12
N ALA A 176 3.92 -5.04 -16.14
CA ALA A 176 3.70 -4.00 -15.13
C ALA A 176 3.62 -2.61 -15.76
N LYS A 177 4.54 -2.31 -16.69
CA LYS A 177 4.56 -1.04 -17.42
C LYS A 177 3.31 -0.88 -18.30
N ASP A 178 3.02 -1.88 -19.12
CA ASP A 178 1.88 -1.85 -20.04
C ASP A 178 0.56 -1.73 -19.26
N ALA A 179 0.43 -2.47 -18.16
CA ALA A 179 -0.74 -2.40 -17.28
C ALA A 179 -0.91 -1.02 -16.64
N MET A 180 0.17 -0.42 -16.10
CA MET A 180 0.14 0.91 -15.52
C MET A 180 -0.30 1.96 -16.54
N GLU A 181 0.29 1.95 -17.74
CA GLU A 181 -0.04 2.91 -18.81
C GLU A 181 -1.49 2.74 -19.29
N ALA A 182 -1.96 1.49 -19.43
CA ALA A 182 -3.31 1.21 -19.91
C ALA A 182 -4.43 1.70 -18.96
N VAL A 183 -4.19 1.67 -17.65
CA VAL A 183 -5.22 2.04 -16.66
C VAL A 183 -5.03 3.44 -16.05
N TRP A 184 -3.95 4.14 -16.42
CA TRP A 184 -3.53 5.39 -15.79
C TRP A 184 -4.64 6.42 -15.68
N ASP A 185 -5.22 6.83 -16.81
CA ASP A 185 -6.21 7.91 -16.83
C ASP A 185 -7.49 7.55 -16.09
N VAL A 186 -7.90 6.28 -16.08
CA VAL A 186 -9.08 5.83 -15.35
C VAL A 186 -8.81 5.84 -13.85
N CYS A 187 -7.71 5.25 -13.42
CA CYS A 187 -7.45 5.00 -12.01
C CYS A 187 -6.92 6.24 -11.29
N TYR A 188 -6.14 7.09 -11.97
CA TYR A 188 -5.64 8.35 -11.40
C TYR A 188 -6.79 9.35 -11.16
N ASN A 189 -7.80 9.35 -12.03
CA ASN A 189 -8.95 10.26 -11.91
C ASN A 189 -10.09 9.70 -11.04
N ASP A 190 -10.05 8.42 -10.65
CA ASP A 190 -10.99 7.86 -9.69
C ASP A 190 -10.53 8.22 -8.28
N THR A 191 -11.23 9.18 -7.65
CA THR A 191 -10.90 9.68 -6.31
C THR A 191 -11.71 9.06 -5.19
N GLN A 192 -12.63 8.13 -5.48
CA GLN A 192 -13.48 7.55 -4.43
C GLN A 192 -12.65 6.91 -3.30
N PRO A 193 -13.08 6.99 -2.03
CA PRO A 193 -14.33 7.59 -1.56
C PRO A 193 -14.24 9.11 -1.36
N PHE A 194 -13.13 9.74 -1.72
CA PHE A 194 -12.97 11.18 -1.61
C PHE A 194 -13.65 11.92 -2.76
N ASP A 195 -14.22 13.09 -2.47
CA ASP A 195 -14.77 13.98 -3.50
C ASP A 195 -13.67 14.53 -4.44
N ARG A 196 -12.43 14.59 -3.94
CA ARG A 196 -11.21 14.96 -4.66
C ARG A 196 -9.98 14.38 -3.96
N ALA A 197 -8.86 14.30 -4.68
CA ALA A 197 -7.58 13.93 -4.08
C ALA A 197 -7.25 14.86 -2.88
N PRO A 198 -6.88 14.30 -1.71
CA PRO A 198 -6.64 15.06 -0.48
C PRO A 198 -5.43 16.01 -0.50
#